data_AF-A0A521LD04-F1
#
_entry.id   AF-A0A521LD04-F1
#
_cell.length_a   1.000
_cell.length_b   1.000
_cell.length_c   1.000
_cell.angle_alpha   90.00
_cell.angle_beta   90.00
_cell.angle_gamma   90.00
#
_symmetry.space_group_name_H-M   'P 1'
#
loop_
_entity.id
_entity.type
_entity.pdbx_description
1 polymer ?
#
loop_
_entity_poly.entity_id
_entity_poly.type
_entity_poly.pdbx_seq_one_letter_code
_entity_poly.pdbx_strand_id
1 'polypeptide(L)'
;MANRNFHVHLVSDSTGETVSSVARACLVQYEGIFVQEHVWSLVRTAGQMEKVMQAVERDRGPVLYTLVDPELRDVVRDHCRRLQLPCVGVLDQAMSVLAVHFHSKSEQWPGRQHQLDEGYFDRIDAMHYTLAHDDGQSTHDLEDADVILVGPSRTSKTPTCVYLANRGVRAANVPLVPEVPPPQELEDSKRPLVVGLITDPERLVQIRVNRLRLLQQDTESEYTDMERVQSEIQNARRLYARRKWATIDVTRRSIEETAAAILQMLATRREQRLQTSQ
;
A
#
# COMPACT_ATOMS: atom_id res chain seq x y z
N MET A 1 32.58 -0.42 -16.18
CA MET A 1 32.55 -1.65 -15.36
C MET A 1 31.56 -2.60 -16.00
N ALA A 2 31.95 -3.85 -16.26
CA ALA A 2 31.07 -4.82 -16.91
C ALA A 2 29.76 -4.96 -16.13
N ASN A 3 28.64 -4.94 -16.88
CA ASN A 3 27.27 -5.03 -16.37
C ASN A 3 27.06 -6.42 -15.74
N ARG A 4 27.53 -6.62 -14.50
CA ARG A 4 27.26 -7.85 -13.73
C ARG A 4 25.83 -7.76 -13.24
N ASN A 5 24.93 -8.45 -13.94
CA ASN A 5 23.58 -8.70 -13.43
C ASN A 5 23.71 -9.66 -12.24
N PHE A 6 23.35 -9.18 -11.05
CA PHE A 6 23.25 -10.05 -9.88
C PHE A 6 21.90 -10.75 -9.90
N HIS A 7 21.84 -12.01 -9.50
CA HIS A 7 20.58 -12.74 -9.37
C HIS A 7 20.19 -12.87 -7.91
N VAL A 8 18.90 -12.83 -7.60
CA VAL A 8 18.36 -13.14 -6.27
C VAL A 8 17.12 -14.00 -6.46
N HIS A 9 17.04 -15.14 -5.75
CA HIS A 9 15.87 -16.02 -5.81
C HIS A 9 15.01 -15.83 -4.58
N LEU A 10 13.71 -15.60 -4.80
CA LEU A 10 12.72 -15.32 -3.79
C LEU A 10 11.70 -16.47 -3.77
N VAL A 11 11.73 -17.32 -2.76
CA VAL A 11 10.98 -18.60 -2.75
C VAL A 11 9.91 -18.59 -1.66
N SER A 12 8.67 -18.92 -2.01
CA SER A 12 7.55 -18.92 -1.07
C SER A 12 6.60 -20.08 -1.34
N ASP A 13 6.05 -20.66 -0.27
CA ASP A 13 4.95 -21.64 -0.34
C ASP A 13 3.56 -20.96 -0.55
N SER A 14 3.53 -19.62 -0.54
CA SER A 14 2.37 -18.76 -0.74
C SER A 14 2.59 -17.82 -1.95
N THR A 15 2.09 -16.58 -1.92
CA THR A 15 2.18 -15.60 -3.01
C THR A 15 3.60 -15.07 -3.26
N GLY A 16 4.48 -15.12 -2.25
CA GLY A 16 5.82 -14.54 -2.33
C GLY A 16 5.89 -13.03 -2.08
N GLU A 17 4.78 -12.38 -1.70
CA GLU A 17 4.77 -10.95 -1.41
C GLU A 17 5.68 -10.59 -0.24
N THR A 18 5.63 -11.35 0.86
CA THR A 18 6.44 -11.07 2.05
C THR A 18 7.95 -11.13 1.75
N VAL A 19 8.41 -12.20 1.09
CA VAL A 19 9.84 -12.34 0.74
C VAL A 19 10.28 -11.27 -0.25
N SER A 20 9.41 -10.90 -1.19
CA SER A 20 9.67 -9.81 -2.15
C SER A 20 9.75 -8.44 -1.48
N SER A 21 8.84 -8.14 -0.55
CA SER A 21 8.85 -6.88 0.21
C SER A 21 10.13 -6.75 1.04
N VAL A 22 10.54 -7.82 1.72
CA VAL A 22 11.80 -7.83 2.48
C VAL A 22 13.00 -7.64 1.55
N ALA A 23 13.07 -8.38 0.44
CA ALA A 23 14.15 -8.24 -0.52
C ALA A 23 14.26 -6.81 -1.06
N ARG A 24 13.14 -6.21 -1.50
CA ARG A 24 13.10 -4.85 -2.02
C ARG A 24 13.53 -3.81 -0.98
N ALA A 25 13.10 -3.97 0.27
CA ALA A 25 13.50 -3.10 1.37
C ALA A 25 15.01 -3.15 1.66
N CYS A 26 15.66 -4.29 1.41
CA CYS A 26 17.11 -4.41 1.50
C CYS A 26 17.81 -3.84 0.25
N LEU A 27 17.30 -4.15 -0.95
CA LEU A 27 17.94 -3.79 -2.21
C LEU A 27 17.99 -2.27 -2.45
N VAL A 28 17.04 -1.50 -1.92
CA VAL A 28 17.04 -0.03 -2.02
C VAL A 28 18.28 0.64 -1.40
N GLN A 29 19.00 -0.07 -0.52
CA GLN A 29 20.22 0.44 0.13
C GLN A 29 21.46 0.38 -0.79
N TYR A 30 21.35 -0.21 -2.00
CA TYR A 30 22.46 -0.44 -2.91
C TYR A 30 22.31 0.37 -4.21
N GLU A 31 23.00 1.50 -4.29
CA GLU A 31 23.02 2.33 -5.51
C GLU A 31 23.88 1.71 -6.63
N GLY A 32 23.40 1.82 -7.87
CA GLY A 32 24.16 1.39 -9.06
C GLY A 32 24.27 -0.13 -9.25
N ILE A 33 23.59 -0.93 -8.43
CA ILE A 33 23.53 -2.39 -8.56
C ILE A 33 22.23 -2.80 -9.25
N PHE A 34 22.35 -3.54 -10.35
CA PHE A 34 21.21 -4.14 -11.03
C PHE A 34 21.04 -5.59 -10.58
N VAL A 35 19.88 -5.88 -9.97
CA VAL A 35 19.51 -7.21 -9.49
C VAL A 35 18.34 -7.73 -10.31
N GLN A 36 18.48 -8.95 -10.83
CA GLN A 36 17.41 -9.73 -11.41
C GLN A 36 16.77 -10.60 -10.32
N GLU A 37 15.57 -10.21 -9.90
CA GLU A 37 14.75 -10.97 -8.97
C GLU A 37 14.04 -12.13 -9.69
N HIS A 38 14.19 -13.34 -9.15
CA HIS A 38 13.48 -14.54 -9.60
C HIS A 38 12.47 -14.95 -8.53
N VAL A 39 11.18 -14.68 -8.77
CA VAL A 39 10.10 -14.97 -7.81
C VAL A 39 9.49 -16.34 -8.08
N TRP A 40 9.55 -17.21 -7.07
CA TRP A 40 9.00 -18.57 -7.08
C TRP A 40 7.89 -18.65 -6.04
N SER A 41 6.65 -18.48 -6.48
CA SER A 41 5.46 -18.58 -5.65
C SER A 41 4.88 -19.99 -5.66
N LEU A 42 4.07 -20.31 -4.64
CA LEU A 42 3.32 -21.55 -4.51
C LEU A 42 4.21 -22.82 -4.56
N VAL A 43 5.44 -22.72 -4.07
CA VAL A 43 6.39 -23.85 -4.00
C VAL A 43 6.05 -24.69 -2.77
N ARG A 44 5.21 -25.71 -2.98
CA ARG A 44 4.62 -26.55 -1.92
C ARG A 44 4.99 -28.03 -2.03
N THR A 45 5.78 -28.39 -3.03
CA THR A 45 6.11 -29.78 -3.34
C THR A 45 7.58 -29.90 -3.70
N ALA A 46 8.15 -31.08 -3.47
CA ALA A 46 9.53 -31.38 -3.83
C ALA A 46 9.81 -31.18 -5.33
N GLY A 47 8.87 -31.57 -6.21
CA GLY A 47 9.02 -31.40 -7.66
C GLY A 47 8.99 -29.93 -8.11
N GLN A 48 8.24 -29.06 -7.43
CA GLN A 48 8.33 -27.62 -7.68
C GLN A 48 9.67 -27.08 -7.17
N MET A 49 10.12 -27.54 -6.00
CA MET A 49 11.39 -27.12 -5.43
C MET A 49 12.57 -27.50 -6.33
N GLU A 50 12.54 -28.67 -6.95
CA GLU A 50 13.57 -29.11 -7.89
C GLU A 50 13.73 -28.14 -9.06
N LYS A 51 12.62 -27.63 -9.62
CA LYS A 51 12.66 -26.61 -10.69
C LYS A 51 13.30 -25.30 -10.20
N VAL A 52 13.01 -24.88 -8.97
CA VAL A 52 13.64 -23.71 -8.36
C VAL A 52 15.14 -23.94 -8.24
N MET A 53 15.55 -25.10 -7.75
CA MET A 53 16.96 -25.45 -7.58
C MET A 53 17.72 -25.50 -8.92
N GLN A 54 17.12 -26.06 -9.98
CA GLN A 54 17.69 -26.02 -11.33
C GLN A 54 17.89 -24.58 -11.83
N ALA A 55 16.97 -23.67 -11.51
CA ALA A 55 17.12 -22.26 -11.87
C ALA A 55 18.22 -21.57 -11.05
N VAL A 56 18.37 -21.91 -9.75
CA VAL A 56 19.46 -21.41 -8.89
C VAL A 56 20.83 -21.89 -9.38
N GLU A 57 20.94 -23.13 -9.87
CA GLU A 57 22.17 -23.65 -10.46
C GLU A 57 22.56 -22.90 -11.73
N ARG A 58 21.58 -22.60 -12.60
CA ARG A 58 21.78 -21.88 -13.85
C ARG A 58 22.12 -20.40 -13.61
N ASP A 59 21.33 -19.72 -12.79
CA ASP A 59 21.37 -18.28 -12.58
C ASP A 59 21.84 -17.96 -11.15
N ARG A 60 23.10 -18.28 -10.83
CA ARG A 60 23.62 -18.28 -9.44
C ARG A 60 23.39 -16.97 -8.69
N GLY A 61 22.75 -17.07 -7.52
CA GLY A 61 22.48 -15.97 -6.59
C GLY A 61 22.00 -16.44 -5.21
N PRO A 62 21.97 -15.57 -4.19
CA PRO A 62 21.41 -15.91 -2.89
C PRO A 62 19.93 -16.27 -2.98
N VAL A 63 19.48 -17.11 -2.06
CA VAL A 63 18.09 -17.57 -1.95
C VAL A 63 17.46 -17.04 -0.66
N LEU A 64 16.45 -16.19 -0.80
CA LEU A 64 15.62 -15.74 0.32
C LEU A 64 14.31 -16.51 0.26
N TYR A 65 13.82 -17.00 1.39
CA TYR A 65 12.61 -17.80 1.40
C TYR A 65 11.67 -17.56 2.58
N THR A 66 10.37 -17.83 2.35
CA THR A 66 9.32 -17.95 3.36
C THR A 66 8.64 -19.31 3.17
N LEU A 67 9.28 -20.37 3.65
CA LEU A 67 8.78 -21.74 3.58
C LEU A 67 8.43 -22.19 4.98
N VAL A 68 7.23 -22.70 5.17
CA VAL A 68 6.76 -23.23 6.45
C VAL A 68 7.13 -24.71 6.60
N ASP A 69 7.09 -25.46 5.49
CA ASP A 69 7.39 -26.89 5.43
C ASP A 69 8.88 -27.18 5.75
N PRO A 70 9.21 -27.95 6.81
CA PRO A 70 10.59 -28.26 7.17
C PRO A 70 11.37 -29.04 6.10
N GLU A 71 10.72 -29.96 5.40
CA GLU A 71 11.39 -30.78 4.37
C GLU A 71 11.82 -29.91 3.19
N LEU A 72 10.95 -29.00 2.74
CA LEU A 72 11.30 -28.06 1.68
C LEU A 72 12.40 -27.09 2.10
N ARG A 73 12.43 -26.68 3.38
CA ARG A 73 13.51 -25.83 3.91
C ARG A 73 14.84 -26.56 3.91
N ASP A 74 14.86 -27.82 4.33
CA ASP A 74 16.07 -28.63 4.35
C ASP A 74 16.62 -28.85 2.93
N VAL A 75 15.74 -29.15 1.97
CA VAL A 75 16.11 -29.24 0.54
C VAL A 75 16.80 -27.97 0.06
N VAL A 76 16.21 -26.79 0.29
CA VAL A 76 16.80 -25.52 -0.15
C VAL A 76 18.14 -25.26 0.53
N ARG A 77 18.22 -25.48 1.85
CA ARG A 77 19.45 -25.23 2.63
C ARG A 77 20.59 -26.13 2.19
N ASP A 78 20.33 -27.43 2.02
CA ASP A 78 21.34 -28.39 1.61
C ASP A 78 21.82 -28.13 0.19
N HIS A 79 20.89 -27.80 -0.71
CA HIS A 79 21.22 -27.45 -2.09
C HIS A 79 22.07 -26.17 -2.16
N CYS A 80 21.67 -25.11 -1.46
CA CYS A 80 22.44 -23.86 -1.40
C CYS A 80 23.81 -24.08 -0.75
N ARG A 81 23.90 -24.89 0.31
CA ARG A 81 25.17 -25.26 0.95
C ARG A 81 26.11 -25.95 -0.04
N ARG A 82 25.60 -26.90 -0.84
CA ARG A 82 26.38 -27.60 -1.89
C ARG A 82 26.90 -26.65 -2.95
N LEU A 83 26.12 -25.63 -3.32
CA LEU A 83 26.52 -24.61 -4.30
C LEU A 83 27.33 -23.45 -3.70
N GLN A 84 27.54 -23.44 -2.38
CA GLN A 84 28.15 -22.33 -1.63
C GLN A 84 27.43 -20.99 -1.82
N LEU A 85 26.09 -21.05 -1.92
CA LEU A 85 25.24 -19.87 -2.06
C LEU A 85 24.61 -19.50 -0.70
N PRO A 86 24.51 -18.20 -0.37
CA PRO A 86 23.79 -17.77 0.83
C PRO A 86 22.31 -18.13 0.73
N CYS A 87 21.73 -18.57 1.83
CA CYS A 87 20.32 -18.93 1.92
C CYS A 87 19.73 -18.50 3.26
N VAL A 88 18.62 -17.76 3.24
CA VAL A 88 18.02 -17.16 4.43
C VAL A 88 16.51 -17.33 4.45
N GLY A 89 15.98 -17.92 5.53
CA GLY A 89 14.56 -17.87 5.85
C GLY A 89 14.23 -16.53 6.48
N VAL A 90 13.57 -15.64 5.74
CA VAL A 90 13.48 -14.21 6.13
C VAL A 90 12.63 -13.95 7.38
N LEU A 91 11.77 -14.89 7.76
CA LEU A 91 10.92 -14.80 8.94
C LEU A 91 11.44 -15.63 10.13
N ASP A 92 12.51 -16.42 9.95
CA ASP A 92 12.94 -17.41 10.94
C ASP A 92 13.22 -16.79 12.32
N GLN A 93 13.90 -15.64 12.33
CA GLN A 93 14.24 -14.93 13.57
C GLN A 93 13.01 -14.33 14.25
N ALA A 94 12.11 -13.70 13.49
CA ALA A 94 10.87 -13.14 14.02
C ALA A 94 9.98 -14.23 14.62
N MET A 95 9.83 -15.35 13.91
CA MET A 95 9.08 -16.51 14.37
C MET A 95 9.68 -17.12 15.65
N SER A 96 11.00 -17.18 15.76
CA SER A 96 11.70 -17.66 16.95
C SER A 96 11.41 -16.77 18.17
N VAL A 97 11.50 -15.44 18.02
CA VAL A 97 11.19 -14.48 19.09
C VAL A 97 9.73 -14.61 19.55
N LEU A 98 8.80 -14.72 18.61
CA LEU A 98 7.37 -14.87 18.91
C LEU A 98 7.07 -16.21 19.59
N ALA A 99 7.68 -17.32 19.14
CA ALA A 99 7.49 -18.63 19.76
C ALA A 99 7.95 -18.64 21.23
N VAL A 100 9.09 -18.00 21.52
CA VAL A 100 9.57 -17.82 22.90
C VAL A 100 8.60 -16.96 23.70
N HIS A 101 8.15 -15.83 23.16
CA HIS A 101 7.26 -14.90 23.86
C HIS A 101 5.89 -15.54 24.17
N PHE A 102 5.31 -16.27 23.21
CA PHE A 102 4.01 -16.91 23.36
C PHE A 102 4.06 -18.25 24.12
N HIS A 103 5.24 -18.71 24.53
CA HIS A 103 5.43 -20.02 25.18
C HIS A 103 4.79 -21.17 24.39
N SER A 104 4.75 -21.03 23.05
CA SER A 104 4.03 -21.92 22.16
C SER A 104 4.90 -22.25 20.96
N LYS A 105 4.83 -23.51 20.51
CA LYS A 105 5.45 -23.87 19.23
C LYS A 105 4.59 -23.28 18.13
N SER A 106 5.23 -22.58 17.19
CA SER A 106 4.57 -22.16 15.95
C SER A 106 3.92 -23.38 15.32
N GLU A 107 2.60 -23.39 15.19
CA GLU A 107 1.93 -24.39 14.38
C GLU A 107 2.32 -24.12 12.91
N GLN A 108 3.16 -24.97 12.33
CA GLN A 108 3.72 -24.81 10.98
C GLN A 108 2.67 -25.18 9.92
N TRP A 109 1.61 -24.37 9.76
CA TRP A 109 0.60 -24.57 8.72
C TRP A 109 0.85 -23.65 7.52
N PRO A 110 1.18 -24.19 6.34
CA PRO A 110 1.17 -23.42 5.10
C PRO A 110 -0.22 -22.83 4.83
N GLY A 111 -0.29 -21.55 4.44
CA GLY A 111 -1.51 -20.97 3.86
C GLY A 111 -2.56 -20.40 4.82
N ARG A 112 -2.32 -20.36 6.14
CA ARG A 112 -3.29 -19.77 7.11
C ARG A 112 -3.41 -18.24 7.07
N GLN A 113 -2.53 -17.54 6.35
CA GLN A 113 -2.66 -16.09 6.08
C GLN A 113 -3.97 -15.72 5.37
N HIS A 114 -4.68 -16.70 4.79
CA HIS A 114 -5.94 -16.52 4.08
C HIS A 114 -7.11 -17.31 4.70
N GLN A 115 -7.09 -17.59 6.01
CA GLN A 115 -8.38 -17.89 6.64
C GLN A 115 -9.24 -16.64 6.54
N LEU A 116 -10.42 -16.80 5.93
CA LEU A 116 -11.46 -15.77 5.81
C LEU A 116 -11.92 -15.40 7.23
N ASP A 117 -11.15 -14.56 7.91
CA ASP A 117 -11.43 -14.05 9.24
C ASP A 117 -12.38 -12.84 9.18
N GLU A 118 -12.83 -12.36 10.34
CA GLU A 118 -13.62 -11.13 10.44
C GLU A 118 -12.93 -9.95 9.72
N GLY A 119 -11.59 -9.88 9.76
CA GLY A 119 -10.81 -8.88 9.04
C GLY A 119 -10.88 -9.00 7.51
N TYR A 120 -11.16 -10.16 6.94
CA TYR A 120 -11.47 -10.32 5.53
C TYR A 120 -12.84 -9.73 5.18
N PHE A 121 -13.88 -10.03 5.96
CA PHE A 121 -15.22 -9.48 5.72
C PHE A 121 -15.26 -7.96 5.92
N ASP A 122 -14.58 -7.44 6.94
CA ASP A 122 -14.42 -5.99 7.14
C ASP A 122 -13.76 -5.31 5.94
N ARG A 123 -12.76 -5.97 5.32
CA ARG A 123 -12.11 -5.48 4.10
C ARG A 123 -13.06 -5.48 2.90
N ILE A 124 -13.87 -6.52 2.74
CA ILE A 124 -14.87 -6.58 1.66
C ILE A 124 -15.91 -5.46 1.82
N ASP A 125 -16.43 -5.28 3.04
CA ASP A 125 -17.38 -4.22 3.34
C ASP A 125 -16.78 -2.83 3.12
N ALA A 126 -15.53 -2.62 3.57
CA ALA A 126 -14.80 -1.38 3.32
C ALA A 126 -14.59 -1.12 1.83
N MET A 127 -14.29 -2.15 1.04
CA MET A 127 -14.15 -2.06 -0.42
C MET A 127 -15.47 -1.71 -1.09
N HIS A 128 -16.58 -2.38 -0.72
CA HIS A 128 -17.91 -2.07 -1.24
C HIS A 128 -18.32 -0.63 -0.93
N TYR A 129 -18.14 -0.20 0.33
CA TYR A 129 -18.41 1.18 0.73
C TYR A 129 -17.58 2.17 -0.11
N THR A 130 -16.28 1.92 -0.24
CA THR A 130 -15.36 2.83 -0.95
C THR A 130 -15.69 2.93 -2.43
N LEU A 131 -16.03 1.82 -3.09
CA LEU A 131 -16.44 1.83 -4.50
C LEU A 131 -17.77 2.57 -4.71
N ALA A 132 -18.71 2.47 -3.77
CA ALA A 132 -19.98 3.20 -3.82
C ALA A 132 -19.81 4.72 -3.60
N HIS A 133 -18.71 5.16 -2.98
CA HIS A 133 -18.44 6.56 -2.62
C HIS A 133 -17.19 7.13 -3.31
N ASP A 134 -16.71 6.49 -4.38
CA ASP A 134 -15.63 7.04 -5.19
C ASP A 134 -16.17 8.11 -6.17
N ASP A 135 -15.38 9.15 -6.39
CA ASP A 135 -15.60 10.18 -7.41
C ASP A 135 -17.00 10.83 -7.43
N GLY A 136 -17.60 11.03 -6.24
CA GLY A 136 -18.91 11.70 -6.11
C GLY A 136 -20.12 10.86 -6.55
N GLN A 137 -19.95 9.54 -6.71
CA GLN A 137 -21.05 8.60 -7.02
C GLN A 137 -22.19 8.65 -5.99
N SER A 138 -21.87 8.92 -4.72
CA SER A 138 -22.83 9.14 -3.65
C SER A 138 -22.24 10.09 -2.60
N THR A 139 -23.01 11.12 -2.22
CA THR A 139 -22.75 11.93 -1.02
C THR A 139 -23.67 11.54 0.14
N HIS A 140 -24.55 10.55 -0.06
CA HIS A 140 -25.36 9.97 1.01
C HIS A 140 -24.47 9.12 1.93
N ASP A 141 -24.85 8.98 3.20
CA ASP A 141 -24.20 8.10 4.18
C ASP A 141 -22.70 8.35 4.41
N LEU A 142 -22.23 9.59 4.19
CA LEU A 142 -20.85 10.00 4.52
C LEU A 142 -20.53 9.86 6.03
N GLU A 143 -21.54 9.91 6.89
CA GLU A 143 -21.40 9.74 8.34
C GLU A 143 -20.97 8.30 8.74
N ASP A 144 -21.17 7.32 7.85
CA ASP A 144 -20.75 5.93 8.04
C ASP A 144 -19.30 5.66 7.59
N ALA A 145 -18.63 6.65 7.00
CA ALA A 145 -17.22 6.55 6.65
C ALA A 145 -16.34 6.53 7.92
N ASP A 146 -15.23 5.80 7.85
CA ASP A 146 -14.13 5.98 8.79
C ASP A 146 -13.33 7.23 8.44
N VAL A 147 -13.09 7.44 7.14
CA VAL A 147 -12.27 8.51 6.59
C VAL A 147 -12.95 9.11 5.37
N ILE A 148 -12.95 10.43 5.28
CA ILE A 148 -13.33 11.15 4.06
C ILE A 148 -12.10 11.87 3.52
N LEU A 149 -11.73 11.58 2.27
CA LEU A 149 -10.67 12.29 1.56
C LEU A 149 -11.28 13.40 0.72
N VAL A 150 -10.77 14.62 0.89
CA VAL A 150 -11.19 15.80 0.13
C VAL A 150 -10.01 16.42 -0.58
N GLY A 151 -10.23 17.04 -1.74
CA GLY A 151 -9.23 17.89 -2.38
C GLY A 151 -9.26 17.97 -3.90
N PRO A 152 -8.36 18.79 -4.47
CA PRO A 152 -8.26 19.05 -5.90
C PRO A 152 -8.27 17.77 -6.74
N SER A 153 -8.80 17.82 -7.97
CA SER A 153 -8.71 16.69 -8.89
C SER A 153 -7.25 16.29 -9.09
N ARG A 154 -6.94 14.98 -9.13
CA ARG A 154 -5.57 14.41 -9.29
C ARG A 154 -4.62 14.47 -8.08
N THR A 155 -5.16 14.63 -6.88
CA THR A 155 -4.42 14.49 -5.60
C THR A 155 -4.36 13.04 -5.07
N SER A 156 -4.44 12.03 -5.95
CA SER A 156 -4.39 10.60 -5.59
C SER A 156 -5.46 10.11 -4.60
N LYS A 157 -6.61 10.80 -4.47
CA LYS A 157 -7.72 10.39 -3.58
C LYS A 157 -8.22 8.97 -3.86
N THR A 158 -8.73 8.69 -5.06
CA THR A 158 -9.25 7.36 -5.46
C THR A 158 -8.29 6.21 -5.13
N PRO A 159 -7.02 6.20 -5.59
CA PRO A 159 -6.12 5.11 -5.26
C PRO A 159 -5.78 5.03 -3.76
N THR A 160 -5.79 6.16 -3.03
CA THR A 160 -5.61 6.17 -1.58
C THR A 160 -6.82 5.58 -0.86
N CYS A 161 -8.05 5.92 -1.26
CA CYS A 161 -9.26 5.32 -0.71
C CYS A 161 -9.27 3.80 -0.90
N VAL A 162 -8.96 3.32 -2.12
CA VAL A 162 -8.88 1.88 -2.41
C VAL A 162 -7.81 1.21 -1.55
N TYR A 163 -6.65 1.85 -1.36
CA TYR A 163 -5.60 1.30 -0.50
C TYR A 163 -6.05 1.19 0.97
N LEU A 164 -6.73 2.22 1.49
CA LEU A 164 -7.31 2.23 2.83
C LEU A 164 -8.39 1.14 3.00
N ALA A 165 -9.24 0.96 1.99
CA ALA A 165 -10.28 -0.07 1.97
C ALA A 165 -9.69 -1.48 2.02
N ASN A 166 -8.58 -1.74 1.31
CA ASN A 166 -7.84 -3.00 1.41
C ASN A 166 -7.23 -3.24 2.81
N ARG A 167 -7.20 -2.22 3.67
CA ARG A 167 -6.81 -2.30 5.09
C ARG A 167 -8.02 -2.31 6.04
N GLY A 168 -9.24 -2.43 5.52
CA GLY A 168 -10.48 -2.50 6.29
C GLY A 168 -11.06 -1.14 6.70
N VAL A 169 -10.66 -0.06 6.03
CA VAL A 169 -11.13 1.31 6.34
C VAL A 169 -12.14 1.77 5.30
N ARG A 170 -13.35 2.14 5.75
CA ARG A 170 -14.40 2.72 4.88
C ARG A 170 -14.00 4.14 4.48
N ALA A 171 -13.47 4.30 3.27
CA ALA A 171 -12.95 5.57 2.78
C ALA A 171 -13.86 6.18 1.70
N ALA A 172 -14.37 7.39 1.92
CA ALA A 172 -15.14 8.13 0.91
C ALA A 172 -14.27 9.18 0.21
N ASN A 173 -14.46 9.36 -1.10
CA ASN A 173 -13.76 10.35 -1.90
C ASN A 173 -14.72 11.48 -2.30
N VAL A 174 -14.57 12.65 -1.68
CA VAL A 174 -15.39 13.82 -1.98
C VAL A 174 -14.55 14.83 -2.78
N PRO A 175 -14.78 14.99 -4.09
CA PRO A 175 -14.06 15.95 -4.90
C PRO A 175 -14.40 17.37 -4.46
N LEU A 176 -13.40 18.25 -4.41
CA LEU A 176 -13.61 19.68 -4.22
C LEU A 176 -13.43 20.38 -5.56
N VAL A 177 -14.49 21.02 -6.03
CA VAL A 177 -14.48 21.83 -7.25
C VAL A 177 -14.34 23.30 -6.84
N PRO A 178 -13.47 24.09 -7.50
CA PRO A 178 -13.39 25.53 -7.26
C PRO A 178 -14.77 26.19 -7.33
N GLU A 179 -15.02 27.16 -6.46
CA GLU A 179 -16.24 27.99 -6.43
C GLU A 179 -17.55 27.26 -6.08
N VAL A 180 -17.52 25.92 -6.01
CA VAL A 180 -18.65 25.11 -5.55
C VAL A 180 -18.49 24.85 -4.05
N PRO A 181 -19.50 25.17 -3.22
CA PRO A 181 -19.45 24.83 -1.80
C PRO A 181 -19.39 23.31 -1.61
N PRO A 182 -18.70 22.81 -0.57
CA PRO A 182 -18.70 21.39 -0.27
C PRO A 182 -20.14 20.87 0.00
N PRO A 183 -20.42 19.59 -0.28
CA PRO A 183 -21.72 18.99 0.03
C PRO A 183 -22.08 19.17 1.51
N GLN A 184 -23.36 19.44 1.80
CA GLN A 184 -23.79 19.68 3.17
C GLN A 184 -23.56 18.46 4.06
N GLU A 185 -23.72 17.25 3.51
CA GLU A 185 -23.47 15.99 4.19
C GLU A 185 -22.01 15.87 4.68
N LEU A 186 -21.05 16.40 3.91
CA LEU A 186 -19.64 16.45 4.33
C LEU A 186 -19.45 17.42 5.51
N GLU A 187 -20.16 18.55 5.50
CA GLU A 187 -20.05 19.55 6.55
C GLU A 187 -20.73 19.10 7.85
N ASP A 188 -21.82 18.34 7.72
CA ASP A 188 -22.59 17.80 8.84
C ASP A 188 -21.98 16.52 9.42
N SER A 189 -21.05 15.89 8.69
CA SER A 189 -20.36 14.67 9.12
C SER A 189 -19.48 14.92 10.35
N LYS A 190 -19.74 14.19 11.44
CA LYS A 190 -19.03 14.32 12.74
C LYS A 190 -18.21 13.09 13.07
N ARG A 191 -18.70 11.91 12.72
CA ARG A 191 -18.03 10.63 12.97
C ARG A 191 -16.73 10.46 12.17
N PRO A 192 -16.70 10.62 10.84
CA PRO A 192 -15.49 10.34 10.07
C PRO A 192 -14.34 11.27 10.42
N LEU A 193 -13.12 10.81 10.12
CA LEU A 193 -11.94 11.67 10.01
C LEU A 193 -11.92 12.31 8.61
N VAL A 194 -12.05 13.63 8.52
CA VAL A 194 -11.90 14.34 7.25
C VAL A 194 -10.44 14.74 7.04
N VAL A 195 -9.88 14.34 5.90
CA VAL A 195 -8.48 14.60 5.50
C VAL A 195 -8.43 15.28 4.15
N GLY A 196 -7.89 16.50 4.12
CA GLY A 196 -7.59 17.25 2.91
C GLY A 196 -6.26 16.83 2.28
N LEU A 197 -6.28 16.45 1.01
CA LEU A 197 -5.07 16.19 0.23
C LEU A 197 -4.71 17.42 -0.61
N ILE A 198 -3.46 17.86 -0.51
CA ILE A 198 -2.89 18.94 -1.32
C ILE A 198 -1.64 18.44 -2.04
N THR A 199 -1.31 19.09 -3.14
CA THR A 199 -0.07 18.87 -3.88
C THR A 199 0.50 20.21 -4.30
N ASP A 200 1.76 20.21 -4.70
CA ASP A 200 2.39 21.31 -5.39
C ASP A 200 1.68 21.61 -6.73
N PRO A 201 1.42 22.89 -7.06
CA PRO A 201 0.77 23.29 -8.31
C PRO A 201 1.48 22.81 -9.58
N GLU A 202 2.82 22.90 -9.65
CA GLU A 202 3.58 22.50 -10.85
C GLU A 202 3.44 21.00 -11.08
N ARG A 203 3.55 20.23 -9.98
CA ARG A 203 3.34 18.78 -10.01
C ARG A 203 1.92 18.44 -10.46
N LEU A 204 0.92 19.18 -9.99
CA LEU A 204 -0.48 18.95 -10.36
C LEU A 204 -0.73 19.19 -11.84
N VAL A 205 -0.23 20.30 -12.38
CA VAL A 205 -0.30 20.61 -13.81
C VAL A 205 0.33 19.48 -14.62
N GLN A 206 1.52 19.02 -14.23
CA GLN A 206 2.20 17.93 -14.92
C GLN A 206 1.35 16.64 -14.96
N ILE A 207 0.71 16.28 -13.84
CA ILE A 207 -0.18 15.10 -13.78
C ILE A 207 -1.42 15.29 -14.67
N ARG A 208 -2.02 16.48 -14.67
CA ARG A 208 -3.20 16.80 -15.49
C ARG A 208 -2.89 16.78 -16.98
N VAL A 209 -1.77 17.36 -17.41
CA VAL A 209 -1.28 17.32 -18.80
C VAL A 209 -1.08 15.87 -19.25
N ASN A 210 -0.43 15.04 -18.43
CA ASN A 210 -0.23 13.63 -18.76
C ASN A 210 -1.55 12.88 -18.90
N ARG A 211 -2.56 13.19 -18.06
CA ARG A 211 -3.88 12.60 -18.19
C ARG A 211 -4.58 13.00 -19.48
N LEU A 212 -4.58 14.29 -19.84
CA LEU A 212 -5.21 14.77 -21.08
C LEU A 212 -4.57 14.12 -22.30
N ARG A 213 -3.24 13.99 -22.31
CA ARG A 213 -2.51 13.27 -23.36
C ARG A 213 -2.96 11.81 -23.49
N LEU A 214 -3.14 11.10 -22.37
CA LEU A 214 -3.63 9.71 -22.39
C LEU A 214 -5.08 9.59 -22.91
N LEU A 215 -5.89 10.62 -22.68
CA LEU A 215 -7.28 10.71 -23.18
C LEU A 215 -7.38 11.27 -24.60
N GLN A 216 -6.24 11.57 -25.25
CA GLN A 216 -6.18 12.22 -26.56
C GLN A 216 -6.99 13.53 -26.62
N GLN A 217 -6.98 14.29 -25.52
CA GLN A 217 -7.64 15.59 -25.39
C GLN A 217 -6.62 16.73 -25.45
N ASP A 218 -7.10 17.93 -25.82
CA ASP A 218 -6.27 19.13 -25.88
C ASP A 218 -5.65 19.45 -24.53
N THR A 219 -4.33 19.65 -24.52
CA THR A 219 -3.55 19.88 -23.29
C THR A 219 -3.60 21.31 -22.80
N GLU A 220 -4.02 22.25 -23.64
CA GLU A 220 -4.27 23.65 -23.30
C GLU A 220 -5.73 23.82 -22.89
N SER A 221 -5.98 23.86 -21.59
CA SER A 221 -7.33 24.04 -21.05
C SER A 221 -7.27 24.73 -19.69
N GLU A 222 -8.41 25.23 -19.22
CA GLU A 222 -8.52 25.79 -17.86
C GLU A 222 -8.10 24.79 -16.77
N TYR A 223 -8.16 23.48 -17.08
CA TYR A 223 -7.76 22.38 -16.19
C TYR A 223 -6.25 22.32 -15.94
N THR A 224 -5.43 22.82 -16.88
CA THR A 224 -3.96 22.82 -16.84
C THR A 224 -3.36 24.21 -16.65
N ASP A 225 -4.18 25.25 -16.58
CA ASP A 225 -3.75 26.63 -16.35
C ASP A 225 -3.11 26.80 -14.95
N MET A 226 -1.90 27.33 -14.91
CA MET A 226 -1.10 27.39 -13.69
C MET A 226 -1.69 28.33 -12.63
N GLU A 227 -2.19 29.49 -13.03
CA GLU A 227 -2.76 30.48 -12.10
C GLU A 227 -4.06 29.94 -11.48
N ARG A 228 -4.90 29.29 -12.28
CA ARG A 228 -6.12 28.63 -11.80
C ARG A 228 -5.81 27.47 -10.87
N VAL A 229 -4.83 26.64 -11.19
CA VAL A 229 -4.40 25.52 -10.33
C VAL A 229 -3.85 26.03 -8.99
N GLN A 230 -3.06 27.11 -9.00
CA GLN A 230 -2.59 27.76 -7.78
C GLN A 230 -3.76 28.28 -6.92
N SER A 231 -4.73 28.94 -7.56
CA SER A 231 -5.95 29.43 -6.89
C SER A 231 -6.79 28.29 -6.30
N GLU A 232 -7.00 27.21 -7.05
CA GLU A 232 -7.68 25.98 -6.60
C GLU A 232 -7.04 25.41 -5.33
N ILE A 233 -5.71 25.23 -5.33
CA ILE A 233 -4.97 24.72 -4.17
C ILE A 233 -5.06 25.68 -2.98
N GLN A 234 -4.96 26.99 -3.21
CA GLN A 234 -5.05 27.99 -2.15
C GLN A 234 -6.45 28.00 -1.51
N ASN A 235 -7.50 27.90 -2.32
CA ASN A 235 -8.88 27.83 -1.85
C ASN A 235 -9.14 26.56 -1.04
N ALA A 236 -8.62 25.41 -1.48
CA ALA A 236 -8.68 24.16 -0.72
C ALA A 236 -7.99 24.29 0.66
N ARG A 237 -6.76 24.83 0.71
CA ARG A 237 -6.05 25.07 1.98
C ARG A 237 -6.82 25.97 2.94
N ARG A 238 -7.43 27.06 2.43
CA ARG A 238 -8.27 27.96 3.23
C ARG A 238 -9.50 27.24 3.79
N LEU A 239 -10.16 26.41 2.99
CA LEU A 239 -11.30 25.61 3.45
C LEU A 239 -10.90 24.67 4.59
N TYR A 240 -9.79 23.94 4.43
CA TYR A 240 -9.32 22.99 5.44
C TYR A 240 -8.99 23.67 6.76
N ALA A 241 -8.32 24.83 6.70
CA ALA A 241 -7.99 25.62 7.88
C ALA A 241 -9.25 26.10 8.61
N ARG A 242 -10.25 26.62 7.87
CA ARG A 242 -11.53 27.08 8.46
C ARG A 242 -12.28 25.93 9.15
N ARG A 243 -12.27 24.74 8.55
CA ARG A 243 -12.97 23.55 9.07
C ARG A 243 -12.13 22.73 10.06
N LYS A 244 -10.85 23.10 10.27
CA LYS A 244 -9.87 22.36 11.07
C LYS A 244 -9.71 20.91 10.63
N TRP A 245 -9.79 20.66 9.33
CA TRP A 245 -9.54 19.32 8.76
C TRP A 245 -8.04 19.05 8.71
N ALA A 246 -7.66 17.80 8.98
CA ALA A 246 -6.28 17.37 8.82
C ALA A 246 -5.86 17.55 7.36
N THR A 247 -4.63 17.98 7.10
CA THR A 247 -4.13 18.21 5.74
C THR A 247 -2.86 17.40 5.51
N ILE A 248 -2.77 16.71 4.37
CA ILE A 248 -1.59 15.96 3.95
C ILE A 248 -1.12 16.49 2.60
N ASP A 249 0.17 16.83 2.52
CA ASP A 249 0.85 17.14 1.26
C ASP A 249 1.35 15.85 0.60
N VAL A 250 0.79 15.53 -0.57
CA VAL A 250 1.06 14.31 -1.33
C VAL A 250 2.08 14.50 -2.47
N THR A 251 2.69 15.69 -2.60
CA THR A 251 3.56 16.05 -3.76
C THR A 251 4.64 15.02 -4.06
N ARG A 252 5.26 14.46 -3.01
CA ARG A 252 6.35 13.47 -3.11
C ARG A 252 6.08 12.23 -2.24
N ARG A 253 4.83 11.98 -1.90
CA ARG A 253 4.44 10.81 -1.11
C ARG A 253 3.88 9.72 -1.99
N SER A 254 4.18 8.48 -1.63
CA SER A 254 3.49 7.33 -2.22
C SER A 254 2.05 7.23 -1.67
N ILE A 255 1.24 6.38 -2.33
CA ILE A 255 -0.11 6.07 -1.84
C ILE A 255 -0.03 5.38 -0.47
N GLU A 256 0.93 4.49 -0.30
CA GLU A 256 1.21 3.75 0.94
C GLU A 256 1.62 4.69 2.07
N GLU A 257 2.50 5.66 1.82
CA GLU A 257 2.92 6.65 2.82
C GLU A 257 1.77 7.58 3.23
N THR A 258 0.95 7.98 2.24
CA THR A 258 -0.24 8.81 2.48
C THR A 258 -1.26 8.03 3.32
N ALA A 259 -1.55 6.78 2.95
CA ALA A 259 -2.46 5.91 3.69
C ALA A 259 -1.94 5.61 5.11
N ALA A 260 -0.64 5.38 5.29
CA ALA A 260 -0.05 5.16 6.60
C ALA A 260 -0.24 6.37 7.53
N ALA A 261 -0.05 7.59 7.02
CA ALA A 261 -0.31 8.81 7.78
C ALA A 261 -1.79 8.95 8.17
N ILE A 262 -2.71 8.62 7.26
CA ILE A 262 -4.16 8.64 7.52
C ILE A 262 -4.54 7.59 8.59
N LEU A 263 -4.03 6.36 8.48
CA LEU A 263 -4.28 5.29 9.45
C LEU A 263 -3.80 5.68 10.85
N GLN A 264 -2.65 6.34 10.95
CA GLN A 264 -2.15 6.86 12.23
C GLN A 264 -3.08 7.92 12.81
N MET A 265 -3.55 8.88 12.01
CA MET A 265 -4.52 9.90 12.46
C MET A 265 -5.84 9.26 12.93
N LEU A 266 -6.31 8.25 12.20
CA LEU A 266 -7.54 7.52 12.52
C LEU A 266 -7.40 6.76 13.84
N ALA A 267 -6.28 6.08 14.06
CA ALA A 267 -5.98 5.38 15.31
C ALA A 267 -5.99 6.34 16.51
N THR A 268 -5.25 7.46 16.42
CA THR A 268 -5.23 8.50 17.47
C THR A 268 -6.62 9.05 17.77
N ARG A 269 -7.44 9.30 16.74
CA ARG A 269 -8.82 9.79 16.91
C ARG A 269 -9.72 8.75 17.62
N ARG A 270 -9.56 7.46 17.29
CA ARG A 270 -10.30 6.36 17.94
C ARG A 270 -9.93 6.25 19.42
N GLU A 271 -8.64 6.34 19.76
CA GLU A 271 -8.16 6.35 21.15
C GLU A 271 -8.74 7.52 21.96
N GLN A 272 -8.71 8.74 21.41
CA GLN A 272 -9.27 9.93 22.08
C GLN A 272 -10.77 9.79 22.36
N ARG A 273 -11.54 9.22 21.42
CA ARG A 273 -12.98 8.98 21.62
C ARG A 273 -13.25 7.95 22.72
N LEU A 274 -12.45 6.89 22.80
CA LEU A 274 -12.57 5.89 23.86
C LEU A 274 -12.32 6.51 25.23
N GLN A 275 -11.30 7.37 25.36
CA GLN A 275 -10.99 8.08 26.60
C GLN A 275 -12.04 9.12 27.01
N THR A 276 -12.74 9.73 26.04
CA THR A 276 -13.79 10.74 26.32
C THR A 276 -15.15 10.11 26.63
N SER A 277 -15.31 8.81 26.35
CA SER A 277 -16.54 8.05 26.60
C SER A 277 -16.53 7.27 27.92
N GLN A 278 -15.45 7.38 28.69
CA GLN A 278 -15.30 6.89 30.07
C GLN A 278 -15.45 8.06 31.05
#